data_AF-A0A1I3RMH3-F1
#
_entry.id   AF-A0A1I3RMH3-F1
#
_cell.length_a   1.000
_cell.length_b   1.000
_cell.length_c   1.000
_cell.angle_alpha   90.00
_cell.angle_beta   90.00
_cell.angle_gamma   90.00
#
_symmetry.space_group_name_H-M   'P 1'
#
loop_
_entity.id
_entity.type
_entity.pdbx_description
1 polymer ?
#
loop_
_entity_poly.entity_id
_entity_poly.type
_entity_poly.pdbx_seq_one_letter_code
_entity_poly.pdbx_strand_id
1 'polypeptide(L)' 'MEAPFDATSWDGITGAIYAGYGSVEGLWLLLVLAMVVTAIVFGWKHEEHAYKATEKKD' A
#
# COMPACT_ATOMS: atom_id res chain seq x y z
N MET A 1 8.23 -23.92 21.04
CA MET A 1 8.44 -22.52 21.47
C MET A 1 7.18 -22.10 22.17
N GLU A 2 7.26 -21.67 23.43
CA GLU A 2 6.15 -20.95 24.05
C GLU A 2 5.88 -19.68 23.23
N ALA A 3 4.61 -19.32 23.09
CA ALA A 3 4.24 -18.12 22.35
C ALA A 3 4.94 -16.90 22.98
N PRO A 4 5.41 -15.91 22.20
CA PRO A 4 6.07 -14.71 22.72
C PRO A 4 5.12 -13.75 23.46
N PHE A 5 3.90 -14.20 23.73
CA PHE A 5 2.84 -13.51 24.44
C PHE A 5 2.07 -14.54 25.27
N ASP A 6 1.45 -14.09 26.35
CA ASP A 6 0.58 -14.94 27.15
C ASP A 6 -0.68 -15.29 26.36
N ALA A 7 -0.68 -16.48 25.76
CA ALA A 7 -1.81 -17.00 24.98
C ALA A 7 -2.98 -17.47 25.86
N THR A 8 -2.84 -17.41 27.19
CA THR A 8 -3.89 -17.82 28.13
C THR A 8 -4.73 -16.67 28.66
N SER A 9 -4.37 -15.42 28.31
CA SER A 9 -5.12 -14.22 28.66
C SER A 9 -5.58 -13.45 27.41
N TRP A 10 -6.76 -12.84 27.51
CA TRP A 10 -7.28 -11.96 26.45
C TRP A 10 -6.40 -10.73 26.23
N ASP A 11 -5.70 -10.28 27.27
CA ASP A 11 -4.76 -9.16 27.21
C ASP A 11 -3.53 -9.50 26.34
N GLY A 12 -2.93 -10.68 26.54
CA GLY A 12 -1.80 -11.14 25.71
C GLY A 12 -2.19 -11.35 24.24
N ILE A 13 -3.38 -11.89 23.98
CA ILE A 13 -3.91 -12.04 22.60
C ILE A 13 -4.16 -10.68 21.96
N THR A 14 -4.78 -9.74 22.68
CA THR A 14 -5.09 -8.40 22.17
C THR A 14 -3.80 -7.63 21.89
N GLY A 15 -2.84 -7.66 22.80
CA GLY A 15 -1.52 -7.05 22.61
C GLY A 15 -0.76 -7.61 21.42
N ALA A 16 -0.85 -8.91 21.16
CA ALA A 16 -0.24 -9.55 19.99
C ALA A 16 -0.92 -9.17 18.67
N ILE A 17 -2.25 -9.10 18.63
CA ILE A 17 -3.02 -8.73 17.43
C ILE A 17 -2.77 -7.27 17.03
N TYR A 18 -2.73 -6.39 18.02
CA TYR A 18 -2.47 -4.96 17.81
C TYR A 18 -0.98 -4.60 17.93
N ALA A 19 -0.09 -5.59 17.95
CA ALA A 19 1.34 -5.33 17.97
C ALA A 19 1.74 -4.54 16.71
N GLY A 20 2.15 -3.29 16.92
CA GLY A 20 2.52 -2.37 15.83
C GLY A 20 1.35 -1.58 15.23
N TYR A 21 0.12 -1.74 15.75
CA TYR A 21 -0.98 -0.81 15.45
C TYR A 21 -0.57 0.62 15.84
N GLY A 22 -0.76 1.59 14.94
CA GLY A 22 -0.29 2.97 15.12
C GLY A 22 1.19 3.23 14.80
N SER A 23 2.04 2.20 14.68
CA SER A 23 3.50 2.40 14.55
C SER A 23 4.01 2.64 13.12
N VAL A 24 3.30 2.11 12.13
CA VAL A 24 3.70 2.17 10.70
C VAL A 24 2.65 2.82 9.80
N GLU A 25 1.63 3.44 10.39
CA GLU A 25 0.51 4.04 9.65
C GLU A 25 0.98 5.10 8.66
N GLY A 26 1.89 6.00 9.07
CA GLY A 26 2.44 7.03 8.17
C GLY A 26 3.22 6.46 6.99
N LEU A 27 4.00 5.40 7.22
CA LEU A 27 4.72 4.69 6.15
C LEU A 27 3.73 4.03 5.17
N TRP A 28 2.69 3.39 5.71
CA TRP A 28 1.65 2.74 4.91
C TRP A 28 0.89 3.74 4.05
N LEU A 29 0.49 4.89 4.62
CA LEU A 29 -0.18 5.96 3.89
C LEU A 29 0.70 6.53 2.77
N LEU A 30 1.99 6.75 3.04
CA LEU A 30 2.94 7.23 2.04
C LEU A 30 3.09 6.23 0.90
N LEU A 31 3.16 4.93 1.21
CA LEU A 31 3.25 3.86 0.23
C LEU A 31 1.99 3.80 -0.65
N VAL A 32 0.79 3.90 -0.06
CA VAL A 32 -0.47 3.97 -0.80
C VAL A 32 -0.51 5.20 -1.70
N LEU A 33 -0.12 6.37 -1.19
CA LEU A 33 -0.07 7.60 -1.98
C LEU A 33 0.91 7.47 -3.16
N ALA A 34 2.09 6.89 -2.94
CA ALA A 34 3.07 6.66 -3.99
C ALA A 34 2.53 5.74 -5.09
N MET A 35 1.79 4.69 -4.71
CA MET A 35 1.13 3.79 -5.68
C MET A 35 0.07 4.52 -6.51
N VAL A 36 -0.76 5.37 -5.88
CA VAL A 36 -1.77 6.17 -6.59
C VAL A 36 -1.13 7.12 -7.59
N VAL A 37 -0.12 7.89 -7.17
CA VAL A 37 0.62 8.80 -8.05
C VAL A 37 1.24 8.05 -9.23
N THR A 38 1.84 6.89 -8.95
CA THR A 38 2.45 6.04 -9.98
C THR A 38 1.41 5.60 -11.01
N ALA A 39 0.24 5.12 -10.57
CA ALA A 39 -0.83 4.69 -11.47
C ALA A 39 -1.30 5.83 -12.39
N ILE A 40 -1.45 7.05 -11.85
CA ILE A 40 -1.85 8.24 -12.63
C ILE A 40 -0.80 8.56 -13.69
N VAL A 41 0.49 8.61 -13.31
CA VAL A 41 1.59 8.94 -14.24
C VAL A 41 1.70 7.91 -15.36
N PHE A 42 1.62 6.61 -15.05
CA PHE A 42 1.69 5.58 -16.06
C PHE A 42 0.45 5.55 -16.96
N GLY A 43 -0.75 5.79 -16.41
CA GLY A 43 -1.98 5.91 -17.19
C GLY A 43 -1.89 7.05 -18.20
N TRP A 44 -1.50 8.25 -17.75
CA TRP A 44 -1.32 9.40 -18.62
C TRP A 44 -0.29 9.15 -19.73
N LYS A 45 0.86 8.57 -19.40
CA LYS A 45 1.88 8.23 -20.41
C LYS A 45 1.39 7.19 -21.42
N HIS A 46 0.57 6.22 -20.99
CA HIS A 46 -0.02 5.22 -21.88
C HIS A 46 -1.00 5.87 -22.86
N GLU A 47 -1.87 6.74 -22.38
CA GLU A 47 -2.82 7.48 -23.21
C GLU A 47 -2.12 8.41 -24.20
N GLU A 48 -1.14 9.19 -23.74
CA GLU A 48 -0.36 10.09 -24.62
C GLU A 48 0.32 9.30 -25.76
N HIS A 49 0.87 8.13 -25.46
CA HIS A 49 1.46 7.27 -26.47
C HIS A 49 0.43 6.78 -27.48
N ALA A 50 -0.75 6.35 -27.01
CA ALA A 50 -1.85 5.92 -27.88
C ALA A 50 -2.32 7.04 -28.81
N TYR A 51 -2.53 8.25 -28.28
CA TYR A 51 -2.93 9.42 -29.06
C TYR A 51 -1.90 9.78 -30.13
N LYS A 52 -0.61 9.83 -29.79
CA LYS A 52 0.45 10.12 -30.77
C LYS A 52 0.60 9.04 -31.84
N ALA A 53 0.30 7.78 -31.50
CA ALA A 53 0.33 6.68 -32.46
C ALA A 53 -0.84 6.76 -33.46
N THR A 54 -2.01 7.24 -33.03
CA THR A 54 -3.17 7.43 -33.92
C THR A 54 -3.07 8.68 -34.77
N GLU A 55 -2.51 9.78 -34.25
CA GLU A 55 -2.36 11.05 -34.98
C GLU A 55 -1.47 10.92 -36.23
N LYS A 56 -0.48 10.05 -36.22
CA LYS A 56 0.45 9.84 -37.35
C LYS A 56 -0.11 8.97 -38.48
N LYS A 57 -1.33 8.46 -38.34
CA LYS A 57 -1.91 7.48 -39.27
C LYS A 57 -2.85 8.12 -40.31
N ASP A 58 -3.23 9.38 -40.10
CA ASP A 58 -3.95 10.22 -41.06
C ASP A 58 -3.00 11.23 -41.72
#